data_AF-A0AAV9U6E8-F1
#
_entry.id   AF-A0AAV9U6E8-F1
#
_cell.length_a   1.000
_cell.length_b   1.000
_cell.length_c   1.000
_cell.angle_alpha   90.00
_cell.angle_beta   90.00
_cell.angle_gamma   90.00
#
_symmetry.space_group_name_H-M   'P 1'
#
loop_
_entity.id
_entity.type
_entity.pdbx_description
1 polymer ?
#
loop_
_entity_poly.entity_id
_entity_poly.type
_entity_poly.pdbx_seq_one_letter_code
_entity_poly.pdbx_strand_id
1 'polypeptide(L)'
;MDVDICEGTGKSTLSRHLSQVLKIPYIPLDEIFWSPNWSSPSNEEFQSRITHVLEEHRSKNTGWVIDGNYSRRMGGLVAGERTDCIWLDPPLLLYLPRLILRTFYRLIGTEPNCAPGCEENWRDVLSPNDKSIIWWCVTHHGYCREWGESVIVEQGRVEDGGIVRRIGGWGGELRWWVGEVERLAGEKYDAGDDSI
;
A
#
# COMPACT_ATOMS: atom_id res chain seq x y z
N MET A 1 9.49 9.59 -0.46
CA MET A 1 8.98 8.50 -1.32
C MET A 1 7.54 8.24 -0.96
N ASP A 2 6.71 8.03 -1.97
CA ASP A 2 5.31 7.68 -1.85
C ASP A 2 5.13 6.24 -2.33
N VAL A 3 4.39 5.42 -1.60
CA VAL A 3 4.20 4.00 -1.92
C VAL A 3 2.69 3.74 -2.00
N ASP A 4 2.19 3.70 -3.24
CA ASP A 4 0.77 3.53 -3.55
C ASP A 4 0.55 2.11 -4.06
N ILE A 5 -0.24 1.28 -3.36
CA ILE A 5 -0.37 -0.13 -3.71
C ILE A 5 -1.86 -0.58 -3.62
N CYS A 6 -2.24 -1.66 -4.31
CA CYS A 6 -3.52 -2.38 -4.13
C CYS A 6 -3.60 -3.14 -2.79
N GLU A 7 -4.65 -3.00 -1.99
CA GLU A 7 -4.79 -3.60 -0.63
C GLU A 7 -4.41 -5.09 -0.55
N GLY A 8 -3.74 -5.51 0.53
CA GLY A 8 -3.46 -6.94 0.82
C GLY A 8 -2.19 -7.57 0.22
N THR A 9 -1.27 -6.78 -0.33
CA THR A 9 -0.10 -7.28 -1.10
C THR A 9 1.26 -7.11 -0.41
N GLY A 10 1.28 -6.75 0.88
CA GLY A 10 2.53 -6.57 1.65
C GLY A 10 3.13 -5.16 1.61
N LYS A 11 2.32 -4.13 1.30
CA LYS A 11 2.78 -2.74 1.20
C LYS A 11 3.39 -2.19 2.49
N SER A 12 2.77 -2.45 3.63
CA SER A 12 3.31 -2.04 4.93
C SER A 12 4.63 -2.73 5.27
N THR A 13 4.87 -3.95 4.76
CA THR A 13 6.17 -4.62 4.87
C THR A 13 7.22 -3.91 4.04
N LEU A 14 6.93 -3.60 2.77
CA LEU A 14 7.87 -2.88 1.89
C LEU A 14 8.20 -1.48 2.44
N SER A 15 7.18 -0.73 2.84
CA SER A 15 7.35 0.64 3.32
C SER A 15 8.13 0.70 4.63
N ARG A 16 7.91 -0.26 5.55
CA ARG A 16 8.71 -0.40 6.77
C ARG A 16 10.16 -0.76 6.45
N HIS A 17 10.38 -1.67 5.51
CA HIS A 17 11.73 -2.05 5.05
C HIS A 17 12.47 -0.85 4.44
N LEU A 18 11.83 -0.12 3.53
CA LEU A 18 12.40 1.09 2.92
C LEU A 18 12.71 2.16 3.96
N SER A 19 11.84 2.36 4.94
CA SER A 19 12.07 3.26 6.07
C SER A 19 13.33 2.90 6.85
N GLN A 20 13.58 1.61 7.09
CA GLN A 20 14.77 1.12 7.79
C GLN A 20 16.04 1.32 6.95
N VAL A 21 16.02 0.88 5.69
CA VAL A 21 17.16 0.96 4.76
C VAL A 21 17.55 2.42 4.50
N LEU A 22 16.58 3.29 4.24
CA LEU A 22 16.81 4.70 3.95
C LEU A 22 16.91 5.58 5.20
N LYS A 23 16.65 5.03 6.39
CA LYS A 23 16.68 5.72 7.69
C LYS A 23 15.78 6.95 7.72
N ILE A 24 14.61 6.84 7.09
CA ILE A 24 13.58 7.88 7.02
C ILE A 24 12.29 7.40 7.70
N PRO A 25 11.48 8.30 8.27
CA PRO A 25 10.20 7.97 8.90
C PRO A 25 9.22 7.25 7.97
N TYR A 26 8.55 6.25 8.53
CA TYR A 26 7.41 5.57 7.93
C TYR A 26 6.09 6.19 8.41
N ILE A 27 5.23 6.57 7.48
CA ILE A 27 3.94 7.22 7.74
C ILE A 27 2.83 6.35 7.14
N PRO A 28 2.19 5.48 7.93
CA PRO A 28 1.03 4.71 7.50
C PRO A 28 -0.21 5.61 7.45
N LEU A 29 -0.79 5.82 6.27
CA LEU A 29 -1.98 6.65 6.10
C LEU A 29 -3.22 6.04 6.75
N ASP A 30 -3.31 4.72 6.83
CA ASP A 30 -4.42 4.02 7.51
C ASP A 30 -4.52 4.44 8.98
N GLU A 31 -3.39 4.56 9.69
CA GLU A 31 -3.36 4.97 11.10
C GLU A 31 -3.76 6.44 11.30
N ILE A 32 -3.53 7.28 10.29
CA ILE A 32 -3.91 8.70 10.30
C ILE A 32 -5.40 8.86 9.95
N PHE A 33 -5.88 8.02 9.03
CA PHE A 33 -7.24 8.06 8.52
C PHE A 33 -8.23 7.61 9.58
N TRP A 34 -8.00 6.47 10.24
CA TRP A 34 -8.97 5.94 11.20
C TRP A 34 -8.87 6.63 12.55
N SER A 35 -9.98 7.21 13.01
CA SER A 35 -10.09 7.70 14.40
C SER A 35 -10.54 6.57 15.33
N PRO A 36 -10.36 6.70 16.66
CA PRO A 36 -10.91 5.75 17.61
C PRO A 36 -12.41 5.52 17.33
N ASN A 37 -12.84 4.25 17.30
CA ASN A 37 -14.18 3.79 16.88
C ASN A 37 -14.43 3.71 15.36
N TRP A 38 -13.38 3.67 14.51
CA TRP A 38 -13.54 3.49 13.07
C TRP A 38 -14.39 4.59 12.39
N SER A 39 -14.41 5.80 12.96
CA SER A 39 -15.08 6.92 12.31
C SER A 39 -14.21 7.48 11.20
N SER A 40 -14.73 7.53 9.98
CA SER A 40 -14.08 8.17 8.84
C SER A 40 -14.07 9.70 9.03
N PRO A 41 -12.89 10.35 9.07
CA PRO A 41 -12.79 11.80 9.17
C PRO A 41 -13.26 12.47 7.88
N SER A 42 -13.56 13.76 7.95
CA SER A 42 -13.76 14.56 6.74
C SER A 42 -12.45 14.63 5.93
N ASN A 43 -12.55 14.92 4.64
CA ASN A 43 -11.35 15.09 3.81
C ASN A 43 -10.45 16.22 4.33
N GLU A 44 -11.05 17.29 4.85
CA GLU A 44 -10.34 18.44 5.43
C GLU A 44 -9.60 18.07 6.71
N GLU A 45 -10.23 17.30 7.60
CA GLU A 45 -9.61 16.78 8.82
C GLU A 45 -8.43 15.86 8.49
N PHE A 46 -8.62 14.95 7.53
CA PHE A 46 -7.56 14.04 7.09
C PHE A 46 -6.38 14.81 6.49
N GLN A 47 -6.64 15.78 5.61
CA GLN A 47 -5.61 16.65 5.03
C GLN A 47 -4.86 17.46 6.09
N SER A 48 -5.57 17.99 7.09
CA SER A 48 -4.97 18.72 8.20
C SER A 48 -4.04 17.83 9.04
N ARG A 49 -4.47 16.61 9.38
CA ARG A 49 -3.65 15.63 10.12
C ARG A 49 -2.36 15.28 9.37
N ILE A 50 -2.46 15.01 8.07
CA ILE A 50 -1.30 14.71 7.23
C ILE A 50 -0.36 15.90 7.16
N THR A 51 -0.90 17.10 6.94
CA THR A 51 -0.10 18.33 6.85
C THR A 51 0.74 18.52 8.12
N HIS A 52 0.14 18.32 9.29
CA HIS A 52 0.85 18.42 10.56
C HIS A 52 2.02 17.43 10.67
N VAL A 53 1.79 16.17 10.32
CA VAL A 53 2.84 15.13 10.32
C VAL A 53 3.95 15.48 9.32
N LEU A 54 3.59 15.92 8.11
CA LEU A 54 4.57 16.31 7.09
C LEU A 54 5.39 17.53 7.53
N GLU A 55 4.78 18.54 8.12
CA GLU A 55 5.47 19.73 8.63
C GLU A 55 6.49 19.38 9.72
N GLU A 56 6.16 18.46 10.61
CA GLU A 56 7.09 17.98 11.63
C GLU A 56 8.34 17.36 10.99
N HIS A 57 8.16 16.53 9.95
CA HIS A 57 9.27 15.89 9.26
C HIS A 57 10.07 16.84 8.35
N ARG A 58 9.40 17.78 7.68
CA ARG A 58 10.05 18.88 6.93
C ARG A 58 10.98 19.68 7.83
N SER A 59 10.52 20.03 9.04
CA SER A 59 11.32 20.81 10.00
C SER A 59 12.62 20.11 10.42
N LYS A 60 12.63 18.76 10.40
CA LYS A 60 13.78 17.93 10.73
C LYS A 60 14.68 17.65 9.52
N ASN A 61 14.30 18.12 8.33
CA ASN A 61 14.95 17.83 7.05
C ASN A 61 15.18 16.32 6.82
N THR A 62 14.28 15.50 7.36
CA THR A 62 14.26 14.06 7.18
C THR A 62 13.27 13.75 6.06
N GLY A 63 13.66 12.95 5.06
CA GLY A 63 12.71 12.44 4.06
C GLY A 63 11.61 11.59 4.71
N TRP A 64 10.67 11.04 3.93
CA TRP A 64 9.59 10.20 4.45
C TRP A 64 9.20 9.09 3.48
N VAL A 65 8.64 8.00 4.01
CA VAL A 65 7.90 6.97 3.27
C VAL A 65 6.45 7.04 3.69
N ILE A 66 5.57 7.37 2.75
CA ILE A 66 4.12 7.36 2.96
C ILE A 66 3.54 6.10 2.31
N ASP A 67 2.61 5.45 3.01
CA ASP A 67 1.96 4.23 2.56
C ASP A 67 0.46 4.33 2.73
N GLY A 68 -0.28 4.18 1.64
CA GLY A 68 -1.73 4.01 1.66
C GLY A 68 -2.43 4.55 0.42
N ASN A 69 -3.59 3.98 0.10
CA ASN A 69 -4.34 4.29 -1.13
C ASN A 69 -5.26 5.53 -0.96
N TYR A 70 -4.74 6.61 -0.39
CA TYR A 70 -5.50 7.83 -0.09
C TYR A 70 -5.05 9.04 -0.91
N SER A 71 -4.24 8.83 -1.95
CA SER A 71 -3.75 9.86 -2.89
C SER A 71 -4.82 10.85 -3.35
N ARG A 72 -6.02 10.39 -3.73
CA ARG A 72 -7.17 11.26 -4.09
C ARG A 72 -7.67 12.11 -2.93
N ARG A 73 -7.68 11.59 -1.71
CA ARG A 73 -8.13 12.32 -0.51
C ARG A 73 -7.05 13.26 0.03
N MET A 74 -5.78 12.97 -0.21
CA MET A 74 -4.66 13.85 0.11
C MET A 74 -4.66 15.13 -0.73
N GLY A 75 -5.43 15.22 -1.82
CA GLY A 75 -5.61 16.48 -2.56
C GLY A 75 -4.31 17.05 -3.15
N GLY A 76 -3.32 16.21 -3.41
CA GLY A 76 -2.02 16.64 -3.96
C GLY A 76 -1.04 17.23 -2.94
N LEU A 77 -1.31 17.17 -1.63
CA LEU A 77 -0.44 17.69 -0.57
C LEU A 77 1.03 17.23 -0.66
N VAL A 78 1.26 16.02 -1.17
CA VAL A 78 2.58 15.41 -1.33
C VAL A 78 3.08 15.37 -2.77
N ALA A 79 2.24 15.79 -3.73
CA ALA A 79 2.52 15.60 -5.15
C ALA A 79 3.74 16.39 -5.65
N GLY A 80 4.00 17.56 -5.06
CA GLY A 80 5.13 18.42 -5.43
C GLY A 80 6.45 18.11 -4.71
N GLU A 81 6.43 17.31 -3.65
CA GLU A 81 7.62 17.04 -2.81
C GLU A 81 8.09 15.59 -2.89
N ARG A 82 7.27 14.69 -3.43
CA ARG A 82 7.68 13.30 -3.63
C ARG A 82 8.71 13.19 -4.74
N THR A 83 9.76 12.42 -4.46
CA THR A 83 10.81 12.09 -5.42
C THR A 83 10.43 10.88 -6.27
N ASP A 84 9.82 9.88 -5.63
CA ASP A 84 9.45 8.60 -6.26
C ASP A 84 8.08 8.15 -5.76
N CYS A 85 7.31 7.55 -6.66
CA CYS A 85 6.06 6.86 -6.40
C CYS A 85 6.20 5.39 -6.79
N ILE A 86 6.10 4.48 -5.83
CA ILE A 86 6.24 3.03 -6.08
C ILE A 86 4.87 2.39 -6.14
N TRP A 87 4.52 1.84 -7.30
CA TRP A 87 3.27 1.11 -7.52
C TRP A 87 3.52 -0.39 -7.63
N LEU A 88 3.09 -1.18 -6.64
CA LEU A 88 3.11 -2.64 -6.76
C LEU A 88 1.82 -3.15 -7.43
N ASP A 89 2.00 -3.86 -8.54
CA ASP A 89 0.96 -4.48 -9.35
C ASP A 89 1.24 -5.99 -9.55
N PRO A 90 1.20 -6.80 -8.49
CA PRO A 90 1.34 -8.24 -8.63
C PRO A 90 0.12 -8.82 -9.37
N PRO A 91 0.29 -9.87 -10.19
CA PRO A 91 -0.83 -10.53 -10.85
C PRO A 91 -1.83 -11.06 -9.82
N LEU A 92 -3.13 -10.92 -10.14
CA LEU A 92 -4.24 -11.39 -9.29
C LEU A 92 -4.05 -12.82 -8.77
N LEU A 93 -3.50 -13.70 -9.61
CA LEU A 93 -3.25 -15.12 -9.29
C LEU A 93 -2.29 -15.33 -8.11
N LEU A 94 -1.47 -14.34 -7.74
CA LEU A 94 -0.55 -14.45 -6.61
C LEU A 94 -1.20 -14.23 -5.26
N TYR A 95 -2.10 -13.25 -5.17
CA TYR A 95 -2.68 -12.84 -3.90
C TYR A 95 -4.12 -13.31 -3.74
N LEU A 96 -4.83 -13.64 -4.83
CA LEU A 96 -6.18 -14.18 -4.77
C LEU A 96 -6.26 -15.52 -3.99
N PRO A 97 -5.37 -16.52 -4.20
CA PRO A 97 -5.41 -17.75 -3.40
C PRO A 97 -5.13 -17.49 -1.92
N ARG A 98 -4.22 -16.55 -1.61
CA ARG A 98 -3.91 -16.17 -0.22
C ARG A 98 -5.11 -15.53 0.45
N LEU A 99 -5.82 -14.65 -0.26
CA LEU A 99 -7.04 -14.01 0.20
C LEU A 99 -8.15 -15.04 0.43
N ILE A 100 -8.36 -15.97 -0.51
CA ILE A 100 -9.34 -17.06 -0.37
C ILE A 100 -9.02 -17.94 0.84
N LEU A 101 -7.76 -18.35 1.00
CA LEU A 101 -7.33 -19.16 2.13
C LEU A 101 -7.53 -18.41 3.45
N ARG A 102 -7.16 -17.12 3.51
CA ARG A 102 -7.34 -16.28 4.69
C ARG A 102 -8.82 -16.13 5.06
N THR A 103 -9.66 -15.82 4.09
CA THR A 103 -11.11 -15.77 4.30
C THR A 103 -11.63 -17.13 4.75
N PHE A 104 -11.15 -18.23 4.19
CA PHE A 104 -11.51 -19.57 4.65
C PHE A 104 -11.12 -19.81 6.11
N TYR A 105 -9.89 -19.46 6.53
CA TYR A 105 -9.42 -19.58 7.91
C TYR A 105 -10.22 -18.72 8.91
N ARG A 106 -10.68 -17.54 8.49
CA ARG A 106 -11.60 -16.69 9.28
C ARG A 106 -12.98 -17.30 9.42
N LEU A 107 -13.52 -17.85 8.34
CA LEU A 107 -14.83 -18.49 8.34
C LEU A 107 -14.88 -19.74 9.23
N ILE A 108 -13.76 -20.47 9.37
CA ILE A 108 -13.64 -21.60 10.29
C ILE A 108 -13.19 -21.19 11.70
N GLY A 109 -13.09 -19.89 11.99
CA GLY A 109 -12.79 -19.35 13.32
C GLY A 109 -11.35 -19.49 13.79
N THR A 110 -10.40 -19.74 12.88
CA THR A 110 -8.97 -19.92 13.20
C THR A 110 -8.21 -18.59 13.21
N GLU A 111 -8.71 -17.56 12.53
CA GLU A 111 -8.11 -16.22 12.49
C GLU A 111 -9.14 -15.16 12.91
N PRO A 112 -8.73 -14.11 13.66
CA PRO A 112 -9.64 -13.02 14.03
C PRO A 112 -10.19 -12.29 12.80
N ASN A 113 -11.41 -11.76 12.95
CA ASN A 113 -12.08 -10.97 11.92
C ASN A 113 -11.27 -9.73 11.55
N CYS A 114 -11.49 -9.23 10.33
CA CYS A 114 -10.81 -8.06 9.78
C CYS A 114 -10.96 -6.79 10.64
N ALA A 115 -12.08 -6.69 11.38
CA ALA A 115 -12.36 -5.63 12.35
C ALA A 115 -13.37 -6.11 13.41
N PRO A 116 -13.41 -5.51 14.60
CA PRO A 116 -14.49 -5.75 15.58
C PRO A 116 -15.85 -5.45 14.95
N GLY A 117 -16.77 -6.43 14.94
CA GLY A 117 -18.10 -6.28 14.33
C GLY A 117 -18.17 -6.60 12.82
N CYS A 118 -17.06 -6.97 12.18
CA CYS A 118 -17.05 -7.49 10.82
C CYS A 118 -17.27 -9.01 10.86
N GLU A 119 -18.52 -9.46 10.91
CA GLU A 119 -18.86 -10.88 10.84
C GLU A 119 -18.86 -11.33 9.37
N GLU A 120 -17.78 -12.01 8.94
CA GLU A 120 -17.71 -12.62 7.61
C GLU A 120 -18.61 -13.88 7.59
N ASN A 121 -19.64 -13.89 6.73
CA ASN A 121 -20.55 -15.02 6.57
C ASN A 121 -20.36 -15.69 5.21
N TRP A 122 -20.43 -17.02 5.15
CA TRP A 122 -20.16 -17.82 3.93
C TRP A 122 -21.10 -17.45 2.78
N ARG A 123 -22.33 -17.02 3.09
CA ARG A 123 -23.29 -16.51 2.10
C ARG A 123 -22.86 -15.17 1.50
N ASP A 124 -22.26 -14.28 2.28
CA ASP A 124 -21.79 -12.98 1.79
C ASP A 124 -20.50 -13.13 0.97
N VAL A 125 -19.63 -14.07 1.33
CA VAL A 125 -18.35 -14.34 0.64
C VAL A 125 -18.55 -14.94 -0.76
N LEU A 126 -19.55 -15.80 -0.96
CA LEU A 126 -19.78 -16.52 -2.23
C LEU A 126 -20.88 -15.93 -3.12
N SER A 127 -21.65 -14.95 -2.63
CA SER A 127 -22.70 -14.31 -3.44
C SER A 127 -22.08 -13.30 -4.42
N PRO A 128 -22.52 -13.22 -5.70
CA PRO A 128 -22.03 -12.24 -6.68
C PRO A 128 -22.61 -10.84 -6.41
N ASN A 129 -22.49 -10.37 -5.18
CA ASN A 129 -23.01 -9.11 -4.69
C ASN A 129 -21.82 -8.28 -4.17
N ASP A 130 -22.00 -6.98 -4.01
CA ASP A 130 -20.98 -6.01 -3.54
C ASP A 130 -20.39 -6.34 -2.15
N LYS A 131 -20.89 -7.37 -1.47
CA LYS A 131 -20.42 -7.89 -0.17
C LYS A 131 -19.40 -9.03 -0.28
N SER A 132 -19.24 -9.67 -1.44
CA SER A 132 -18.25 -10.74 -1.60
C SER A 132 -16.85 -10.15 -1.63
N ILE A 133 -16.03 -10.52 -0.66
CA ILE A 133 -14.62 -10.13 -0.59
C ILE A 133 -13.83 -10.60 -1.83
N ILE A 134 -14.23 -11.72 -2.44
CA ILE A 134 -13.63 -12.25 -3.67
C ILE A 134 -14.04 -11.38 -4.86
N TRP A 135 -15.33 -11.06 -4.97
CA TRP A 135 -15.84 -10.24 -6.08
C TRP A 135 -15.35 -8.79 -5.98
N TRP A 136 -15.31 -8.24 -4.76
CA TRP A 136 -14.64 -6.98 -4.46
C TRP A 136 -13.16 -7.06 -4.86
N CYS A 137 -12.43 -8.10 -4.48
CA CYS A 137 -11.01 -8.24 -4.84
C CYS A 137 -10.76 -8.25 -6.37
N VAL A 138 -11.59 -8.97 -7.14
CA VAL A 138 -11.48 -9.03 -8.60
C VAL A 138 -11.80 -7.68 -9.25
N THR A 139 -12.89 -7.03 -8.84
CA THR A 139 -13.29 -5.73 -9.40
C THR A 139 -12.36 -4.61 -8.97
N HIS A 140 -11.92 -4.62 -7.71
CA HIS A 140 -10.97 -3.67 -7.16
C HIS A 140 -9.58 -3.83 -7.77
N HIS A 141 -9.16 -5.05 -8.16
CA HIS A 141 -7.92 -5.23 -8.93
C HIS A 141 -7.94 -4.48 -10.25
N GLY A 142 -9.04 -4.59 -11.02
CA GLY A 142 -9.21 -3.86 -12.28
C GLY A 142 -9.18 -2.35 -12.05
N TYR A 143 -9.96 -1.88 -11.08
CA TYR A 143 -10.01 -0.46 -10.70
C TYR A 143 -8.64 0.08 -10.28
N CYS A 144 -7.89 -0.63 -9.43
CA CYS A 144 -6.57 -0.22 -8.99
C CYS A 144 -5.57 -0.17 -10.17
N ARG A 145 -5.69 -1.06 -11.15
CA ARG A 145 -4.86 -1.02 -12.36
C ARG A 145 -5.18 0.16 -13.24
N GLU A 146 -6.46 0.42 -13.51
CA GLU A 146 -6.87 1.61 -14.27
C GLU A 146 -6.41 2.90 -13.57
N TRP A 147 -6.56 2.96 -12.25
CA TRP A 147 -6.09 4.09 -11.47
C TRP A 147 -4.57 4.23 -11.52
N GLY A 148 -3.81 3.16 -11.31
CA GLY A 148 -2.34 3.19 -11.39
C GLY A 148 -1.82 3.59 -12.78
N GLU A 149 -2.46 3.11 -13.85
CA GLU A 149 -2.14 3.55 -15.22
C GLU A 149 -2.47 5.04 -15.41
N SER A 150 -3.56 5.57 -14.81
CA SER A 150 -3.85 7.00 -14.86
C SER A 150 -2.79 7.86 -14.15
N VAL A 151 -2.23 7.37 -13.04
CA VAL A 151 -1.14 8.02 -12.31
C VAL A 151 0.14 8.03 -13.15
N ILE A 152 0.44 6.93 -13.84
CA ILE A 152 1.56 6.86 -14.78
C ILE A 152 1.39 7.89 -15.92
N VAL A 153 0.19 8.02 -16.47
CA VAL A 153 -0.09 8.99 -17.54
C VAL A 153 0.09 10.43 -17.05
N GLU A 154 -0.29 10.73 -15.81
CA GLU A 154 -0.18 12.07 -15.23
C GLU A 154 1.25 12.44 -14.83
N GLN A 155 2.01 11.49 -14.28
CA GLN A 155 3.29 11.77 -13.58
C GLN A 155 4.52 11.15 -14.24
N GLY A 156 4.31 10.36 -15.30
CA GLY A 156 5.36 9.70 -16.06
C GLY A 156 5.99 8.50 -15.35
N ARG A 157 6.50 7.57 -16.14
CA ARG A 157 7.28 6.44 -15.62
C ARG A 157 8.69 6.87 -15.29
N VAL A 158 9.30 6.27 -14.27
CA VAL A 158 10.72 6.54 -13.95
C VAL A 158 11.64 6.24 -15.14
N GLU A 159 11.31 5.23 -15.95
CA GLU A 159 12.05 4.89 -17.17
C GLU A 159 12.02 6.00 -18.23
N ASP A 160 10.96 6.82 -18.23
CA ASP A 160 10.73 7.92 -19.16
C ASP A 160 11.09 9.30 -18.55
N GLY A 161 11.71 9.32 -17.36
CA GLY A 161 12.07 10.54 -16.63
C GLY A 161 10.97 11.11 -15.73
N GLY A 162 9.87 10.38 -15.55
CA GLY A 162 8.85 10.66 -14.53
C GLY A 162 9.21 10.12 -13.15
N ILE A 163 8.21 10.02 -12.28
CA ILE A 163 8.41 9.64 -10.86
C ILE A 163 7.77 8.30 -10.49
N VAL A 164 6.97 7.69 -11.37
CA VAL A 164 6.20 6.49 -11.05
C VAL A 164 6.94 5.23 -11.48
N ARG A 165 7.24 4.34 -10.53
CA ARG A 165 7.82 3.02 -10.78
C ARG A 165 6.77 1.95 -10.55
N ARG A 166 6.32 1.31 -11.62
CA ARG A 166 5.46 0.12 -11.54
C ARG A 166 6.32 -1.11 -11.35
N ILE A 167 6.08 -1.87 -10.28
CA ILE A 167 6.75 -3.13 -9.99
C ILE A 167 5.69 -4.24 -10.06
N GLY A 168 5.83 -5.12 -11.04
CA GLY A 168 4.87 -6.17 -11.32
C GLY A 168 5.40 -7.58 -11.12
N GLY A 169 4.60 -8.55 -11.57
CA GLY A 169 5.03 -9.94 -11.69
C GLY A 169 5.14 -10.70 -10.38
N TRP A 170 5.94 -11.77 -10.39
CA TRP A 170 6.02 -12.78 -9.31
C TRP A 170 7.01 -12.42 -8.19
N GLY A 171 7.31 -11.13 -8.02
CA GLY A 171 8.19 -10.61 -6.97
C GLY A 171 9.69 -10.62 -7.27
N GLY A 172 10.12 -11.15 -8.43
CA GLY A 172 11.52 -11.08 -8.85
C GLY A 172 12.00 -9.65 -9.07
N GLU A 173 11.19 -8.84 -9.76
CA GLU A 173 11.45 -7.41 -9.99
C GLU A 173 11.51 -6.63 -8.68
N LEU A 174 10.57 -6.89 -7.76
CA LEU A 174 10.56 -6.27 -6.43
C LEU A 174 11.83 -6.57 -5.65
N ARG A 175 12.25 -7.84 -5.58
CA ARG A 175 13.48 -8.23 -4.86
C ARG A 175 14.72 -7.59 -5.47
N TRP A 176 14.82 -7.58 -6.79
CA TRP A 176 15.92 -6.93 -7.48
C TRP A 176 15.99 -5.43 -7.17
N TRP A 177 14.84 -4.75 -7.24
CA TRP A 177 14.77 -3.31 -6.97
C TRP A 177 15.10 -2.98 -5.52
N VAL A 178 14.57 -3.75 -4.55
CA VAL A 178 14.92 -3.58 -3.14
C VAL A 178 16.42 -3.76 -2.90
N GLY A 179 17.03 -4.79 -3.50
CA GLY A 179 18.48 -5.01 -3.40
C GLY A 179 19.29 -3.86 -4.01
N GLU A 180 18.81 -3.24 -5.08
CA GLU A 180 19.44 -2.05 -5.66
C GLU A 180 19.32 -0.83 -4.74
N VAL A 181 18.17 -0.62 -4.09
CA VAL A 181 17.97 0.44 -3.10
C VAL A 181 18.92 0.25 -1.91
N GLU A 182 19.05 -0.97 -1.39
CA GLU A 182 19.98 -1.28 -0.30
C GLU A 182 21.43 -1.05 -0.70
N ARG A 183 21.82 -1.48 -1.91
CA ARG A 183 23.15 -1.23 -2.46
C ARG A 183 23.47 0.26 -2.55
N LEU A 184 22.49 1.07 -2.97
CA LEU A 184 22.62 2.53 -3.05
C LEU A 184 22.65 3.18 -1.66
N ALA A 185 21.90 2.64 -0.71
CA ALA A 185 21.89 3.08 0.69
C ALA A 185 23.14 2.64 1.47
N GLY A 186 23.93 1.71 0.92
CA GLY A 186 25.16 1.20 1.54
C GLY A 186 24.93 0.09 2.58
N GLU A 187 23.73 -0.49 2.65
CA GLU A 187 23.45 -1.67 3.48
C GLU A 187 23.54 -2.95 2.61
N LYS A 188 24.22 -3.99 3.12
CA LYS A 188 24.34 -5.26 2.40
C LYS A 188 23.02 -6.03 2.49
N TYR A 189 22.45 -6.38 1.34
CA TYR A 189 21.36 -7.35 1.18
C TYR A 189 21.69 -8.66 1.90
N ASP A 190 21.03 -8.90 3.04
CA ASP A 190 21.01 -10.21 3.71
C ASP A 190 19.74 -10.94 3.25
N ALA A 191 19.90 -11.78 2.23
CA ALA A 191 18.88 -12.70 1.76
C ALA A 191 18.67 -13.80 2.81
N GLY A 192 17.93 -13.49 3.86
CA GLY A 192 17.74 -14.43 4.97
C GLY A 192 16.50 -14.13 5.79
N ASP A 193 15.31 -14.30 5.20
CA ASP A 193 14.19 -14.90 5.94
C ASP A 193 13.13 -15.46 4.96
N ASP A 194 13.33 -16.72 4.58
CA ASP A 194 12.28 -17.56 3.99
C ASP A 194 11.36 -18.04 5.13
N SER A 195 10.34 -17.26 5.46
CA SER A 195 9.19 -17.79 6.21
C SER A 195 7.88 -17.30 5.61
N ILE A 196 7.33 -18.20 4.80
CA ILE A 196 5.92 -18.31 4.36
C ILE A 196 4.99 -18.35 5.57
#